data_AF-A0A8I2FW50-F1
#
_entry.id   AF-A0A8I2FW50-F1
#
_cell.length_a   1.000
_cell.length_b   1.000
_cell.length_c   1.000
_cell.angle_alpha   90.00
_cell.angle_beta   90.00
_cell.angle_gamma   90.00
#
_symmetry.space_group_name_H-M   'P 1'
#
loop_
_entity.id
_entity.type
_entity.pdbx_description
1 polymer ?
#
loop_
_entity_poly.entity_id
_entity_poly.type
_entity_poly.pdbx_seq_one_letter_code
_entity_poly.pdbx_strand_id
1 'polypeptide(L)'
;MVQVDLPGAFAVGQIFALLSKKYLKGEPDIFKSRLLGPLNLYLSCCYSFAALYLMIGWPAWEVMYAASWVENPYNRPLVVGFYVLFLVVMVFLGNLGYMLGHHWYRKGKDKWVVYGSIIGIILTFLPFIVKYGVWWKVGTYAEVEAGGGTSFFQPPFFHGWLVVMGYFFIMTILTGIWFKKTGDRLGGP
;
A
#
# COMPACT_ATOMS: atom_id res chain seq x y z
N MET A 1 0.46 1.56 -10.40
CA MET A 1 0.59 1.48 -8.94
C MET A 1 -0.72 1.20 -8.24
N VAL A 2 -1.89 1.69 -8.70
CA VAL A 2 -3.20 1.26 -8.14
C VAL A 2 -3.31 -0.26 -7.95
N GLN A 3 -2.82 -1.03 -8.93
CA GLN A 3 -2.78 -2.50 -8.92
C GLN A 3 -1.87 -3.10 -7.87
N VAL A 4 -0.83 -2.38 -7.49
CA VAL A 4 0.25 -2.76 -6.58
C VAL A 4 -0.12 -2.32 -5.16
N ASP A 5 -0.63 -1.10 -5.01
CA ASP A 5 -0.91 -0.46 -3.73
C ASP A 5 -2.13 -1.05 -3.03
N LEU A 6 -3.15 -1.51 -3.76
CA LEU A 6 -4.32 -2.14 -3.13
C LEU A 6 -3.95 -3.49 -2.47
N PRO A 7 -3.29 -4.45 -3.16
CA PRO A 7 -2.73 -5.62 -2.51
C PRO A 7 -1.66 -5.28 -1.47
N GLY A 8 -0.85 -4.25 -1.73
CA GLY A 8 0.20 -3.78 -0.84
C GLY A 8 -0.35 -3.29 0.50
N ALA A 9 -1.41 -2.50 0.48
CA ALA A 9 -2.09 -2.02 1.67
C ALA A 9 -2.65 -3.17 2.50
N PHE A 10 -3.31 -4.14 1.85
CA PHE A 10 -3.78 -5.36 2.52
C PHE A 10 -2.62 -6.14 3.16
N ALA A 11 -1.51 -6.33 2.42
CA ALA A 11 -0.32 -7.03 2.90
C ALA A 11 0.28 -6.32 4.12
N VAL A 12 0.39 -4.99 4.07
CA VAL A 12 0.83 -4.14 5.18
C VAL A 12 -0.08 -4.37 6.40
N GLY A 13 -1.40 -4.34 6.24
CA GLY A 13 -2.34 -4.66 7.31
C GLY A 13 -2.05 -6.01 7.98
N GLN A 14 -1.85 -7.06 7.18
CA GLN A 14 -1.52 -8.40 7.68
C GLN A 14 -0.14 -8.46 8.36
N ILE A 15 0.86 -7.75 7.84
CA ILE A 15 2.20 -7.66 8.45
C ILE A 15 2.14 -6.96 9.80
N PHE A 16 1.38 -5.87 9.92
CA PHE A 16 1.18 -5.19 11.20
C PHE A 16 0.42 -6.07 12.20
N ALA A 17 -0.51 -6.92 11.72
CA ALA A 17 -1.13 -7.95 12.56
C ALA A 17 -0.08 -8.98 13.04
N LEU A 18 0.81 -9.46 12.16
CA LEU A 18 1.93 -10.35 12.54
C LEU A 18 2.81 -9.74 13.63
N LEU A 19 3.16 -8.46 13.48
CA LEU A 19 3.98 -7.73 14.45
C LEU A 19 3.28 -7.56 15.80
N SER A 20 1.95 -7.50 15.83
CA SER A 20 1.15 -7.32 17.05
C SER A 20 0.47 -8.61 17.55
N LYS A 21 0.89 -9.77 17.05
CA LYS A 21 0.32 -11.09 17.35
C LYS A 21 0.03 -11.34 18.83
N LYS A 22 0.98 -11.03 19.73
CA LYS A 22 0.85 -11.29 21.18
C LYS A 22 -0.38 -10.58 21.75
N TYR A 23 -0.49 -9.28 21.47
CA TYR A 23 -1.63 -8.46 21.86
C TYR A 23 -2.94 -8.93 21.20
N LEU A 24 -2.92 -9.19 19.89
CA LEU A 24 -4.15 -9.54 19.15
C LEU A 24 -4.80 -10.86 19.59
N LYS A 25 -4.02 -11.81 20.14
CA LYS A 25 -4.59 -13.02 20.74
C LYS A 25 -5.41 -12.70 22.00
N GLY A 26 -4.92 -11.77 22.82
CA GLY A 26 -5.58 -11.36 24.06
C GLY A 26 -6.75 -10.38 23.86
N GLU A 27 -6.72 -9.56 22.81
CA GLU A 27 -7.70 -8.51 22.56
C GLU A 27 -9.07 -9.06 22.08
N PRO A 28 -10.15 -8.94 22.87
CA PRO A 28 -11.47 -9.44 22.49
C PRO A 28 -12.13 -8.65 21.36
N ASP A 29 -11.92 -7.33 21.29
CA ASP A 29 -12.68 -6.47 20.40
C ASP A 29 -11.91 -6.15 19.11
N ILE A 30 -12.35 -6.74 17.99
CA ILE A 30 -11.71 -6.55 16.68
C ILE A 30 -11.79 -5.08 16.20
N PHE A 31 -12.94 -4.44 16.42
CA PHE A 31 -13.19 -3.07 15.94
C PHE A 31 -12.69 -1.98 16.90
N LYS A 32 -12.33 -2.33 18.13
CA LYS A 32 -11.86 -1.38 19.17
C LYS A 32 -10.42 -1.64 19.59
N SER A 33 -9.68 -2.42 18.81
CA SER A 33 -8.26 -2.66 19.02
C SER A 33 -7.50 -1.34 19.15
N ARG A 34 -6.72 -1.18 20.23
CA ARG A 34 -5.96 0.04 20.52
C ARG A 34 -4.94 0.37 19.44
N LEU A 35 -4.50 -0.64 18.69
CA LEU A 35 -3.53 -0.50 17.61
C LEU A 35 -4.17 -0.16 16.26
N LEU A 36 -5.50 -0.26 16.12
CA LEU A 36 -6.21 0.05 14.88
C LEU A 36 -6.13 1.56 14.54
N GLY A 37 -6.27 2.43 15.54
CA GLY A 37 -6.14 3.89 15.35
C GLY A 37 -4.75 4.30 14.83
N PRO A 38 -3.66 3.89 15.50
CA PRO A 38 -2.30 4.11 15.01
C PRO A 38 -2.04 3.51 13.62
N LEU A 39 -2.58 2.33 13.32
CA LEU A 39 -2.48 1.74 11.98
C LEU A 39 -3.16 2.63 10.95
N ASN A 40 -4.38 3.09 11.25
CA ASN A 40 -5.13 3.95 10.36
C ASN A 40 -4.41 5.28 10.11
N LEU A 41 -3.79 5.86 11.14
CA LEU A 41 -2.96 7.06 11.01
C LEU A 41 -1.76 6.81 10.08
N TYR A 42 -1.06 5.69 10.26
CA TYR A 42 0.05 5.31 9.38
C TYR A 42 -0.42 5.10 7.92
N LEU A 43 -1.52 4.37 7.72
CA LEU A 43 -2.07 4.14 6.37
C LEU A 43 -2.51 5.46 5.71
N SER A 44 -3.09 6.38 6.48
CA SER A 44 -3.65 7.64 5.99
C SER A 44 -2.63 8.75 5.79
N CYS A 45 -1.52 8.75 6.53
CA CYS A 45 -0.54 9.85 6.51
C CYS A 45 0.83 9.44 5.95
N CYS A 46 1.17 8.15 5.98
CA CYS A 46 2.48 7.66 5.56
C CYS A 46 2.37 6.81 4.29
N TYR A 47 1.55 5.75 4.33
CA TYR A 47 1.38 4.84 3.20
C TYR A 47 0.74 5.56 2.01
N SER A 48 -0.39 6.22 2.25
CA SER A 48 -1.14 6.92 1.21
C SER A 48 -0.43 8.12 0.60
N PHE A 49 0.47 8.75 1.36
CA PHE A 49 1.24 9.89 0.88
C PHE A 49 2.14 9.50 -0.30
N ALA A 50 2.73 8.30 -0.26
CA ALA A 50 3.57 7.81 -1.33
C ALA A 50 2.79 7.58 -2.63
N ALA A 51 1.63 6.92 -2.52
CA ALA A 51 0.73 6.69 -3.64
C ALA A 51 0.20 8.02 -4.20
N LEU A 52 -0.19 8.96 -3.34
CA LEU A 52 -0.64 10.30 -3.74
C LEU A 52 0.42 11.06 -4.54
N TYR A 53 1.66 11.07 -4.07
CA TYR A 53 2.75 11.77 -4.73
C TYR A 53 2.96 11.25 -6.16
N LEU A 54 2.98 9.93 -6.34
CA LEU A 54 3.21 9.32 -7.65
C LEU A 54 1.99 9.45 -8.55
N MET A 55 0.78 9.34 -8.00
CA MET A 55 -0.48 9.54 -8.73
C MET A 55 -0.68 10.96 -9.25
N ILE A 56 -0.29 11.97 -8.47
CA ILE A 56 -0.44 13.38 -8.86
C ILE A 56 0.75 13.84 -9.71
N GLY A 57 1.98 13.51 -9.29
CA GLY A 57 3.19 13.98 -9.95
C GLY A 57 3.51 13.23 -11.24
N TRP A 58 3.10 11.96 -11.32
CA TRP A 58 3.48 11.04 -12.40
C TRP A 58 2.33 10.12 -12.83
N PRO A 59 1.13 10.67 -13.16
CA PRO A 59 -0.08 9.89 -13.43
C PRO A 59 0.11 8.87 -14.57
N ALA A 60 0.90 9.20 -15.59
CA ALA A 60 1.20 8.30 -16.71
C ALA A 60 1.93 7.02 -16.26
N TRP A 61 2.86 7.15 -15.30
CA TRP A 61 3.55 6.00 -14.70
C TRP A 61 2.69 5.30 -13.64
N GLU A 62 1.85 6.05 -12.93
CA GLU A 62 1.03 5.48 -11.86
C GLU A 62 -0.13 4.64 -12.40
N VAL A 63 -0.77 5.08 -13.48
CA VAL A 63 -2.04 4.51 -13.94
C VAL A 63 -1.82 3.40 -14.97
N MET A 64 -0.74 3.44 -15.76
CA MET A 64 -0.29 2.42 -16.74
C MET A 64 -1.41 1.56 -17.38
N TYR A 65 -2.52 2.18 -17.79
CA TYR A 65 -3.68 1.47 -18.33
C TYR A 65 -4.35 2.29 -19.42
N ALA A 66 -5.15 1.61 -20.23
CA ALA A 66 -6.01 2.13 -21.30
C ALA A 66 -7.01 3.25 -20.88
N ALA A 67 -6.98 3.66 -19.62
CA ALA A 67 -7.75 4.75 -19.06
C ALA A 67 -7.06 6.10 -19.31
N SER A 68 -6.96 6.52 -20.57
CA SER A 68 -6.43 7.83 -20.99
C SER A 68 -7.14 9.03 -20.34
N TRP A 69 -8.31 8.80 -19.73
CA TRP A 69 -9.07 9.80 -19.01
C TRP A 69 -8.38 10.29 -17.71
N VAL A 70 -7.46 9.51 -17.13
CA VAL A 70 -6.75 9.81 -15.86
C VAL A 70 -5.43 10.57 -16.09
N GLU A 71 -4.92 10.59 -17.32
CA GLU A 71 -3.61 11.17 -17.66
C GLU A 71 -3.57 12.71 -17.57
N ASN A 72 -4.73 13.37 -17.56
CA ASN A 72 -4.83 14.82 -17.36
C ASN A 72 -5.84 15.16 -16.24
N PRO A 73 -5.37 15.38 -15.00
CA PRO A 73 -6.25 15.70 -13.87
C PRO A 73 -6.76 17.15 -13.88
N TYR A 74 -6.19 18.05 -14.71
CA TYR A 74 -6.55 19.46 -14.71
C TYR A 74 -8.00 19.67 -15.22
N ASN A 75 -8.81 20.36 -14.42
CA ASN A 75 -10.22 20.66 -14.69
C ASN A 75 -11.10 19.41 -14.97
N ARG A 76 -10.75 18.25 -14.38
CA ARG A 76 -11.52 17.00 -14.49
C ARG A 76 -11.96 16.48 -13.12
N PRO A 77 -13.14 16.85 -12.61
CA PRO A 77 -13.58 16.48 -11.25
C PRO A 77 -13.70 14.97 -11.04
N LEU A 78 -14.01 14.19 -12.09
CA LEU A 78 -14.08 12.73 -12.01
C LEU A 78 -12.72 12.08 -11.73
N VAL A 79 -11.62 12.65 -12.25
CA VAL A 79 -10.26 12.17 -11.98
C VAL A 79 -9.89 12.39 -10.52
N VAL A 80 -10.21 13.57 -9.99
CA VAL A 80 -10.04 13.88 -8.56
C VAL A 80 -10.87 12.94 -7.69
N GLY A 81 -12.14 12.72 -8.05
CA GLY A 81 -13.01 11.77 -7.35
C GLY A 81 -12.46 10.35 -7.34
N PHE A 82 -11.86 9.90 -8.45
CA PHE A 82 -11.17 8.61 -8.53
C PHE A 82 -9.97 8.54 -7.58
N TYR A 83 -9.12 9.57 -7.51
CA TYR A 83 -7.99 9.60 -6.59
C TYR A 83 -8.44 9.52 -5.14
N VAL A 84 -9.46 10.29 -4.75
CA VAL A 84 -10.03 10.22 -3.39
C VAL A 84 -10.56 8.83 -3.08
N LEU A 85 -11.36 8.25 -3.99
CA LEU A 85 -11.91 6.91 -3.81
C LEU A 85 -10.79 5.86 -3.68
N PHE A 86 -9.77 5.93 -4.52
CA PHE A 86 -8.64 5.04 -4.48
C PHE A 86 -7.93 5.06 -3.11
N LEU A 87 -7.68 6.25 -2.55
CA LEU A 87 -7.06 6.37 -1.23
C LEU A 87 -7.95 5.80 -0.12
N VAL A 88 -9.25 6.06 -0.18
CA VAL A 88 -10.22 5.50 0.77
C VAL A 88 -10.19 3.98 0.72
N VAL A 89 -10.24 3.39 -0.48
CA VAL A 89 -10.21 1.93 -0.68
C VAL A 89 -8.89 1.35 -0.17
N MET A 90 -7.77 2.00 -0.44
CA MET A 90 -6.45 1.56 0.01
C MET A 90 -6.33 1.55 1.54
N VAL A 91 -6.72 2.64 2.22
CA VAL A 91 -6.75 2.72 3.69
C VAL A 91 -7.71 1.68 4.26
N PHE A 92 -8.89 1.51 3.65
CA PHE A 92 -9.86 0.50 4.03
C PHE A 92 -9.27 -0.92 3.93
N LEU A 93 -8.60 -1.26 2.83
CA LEU A 93 -7.97 -2.58 2.64
C LEU A 93 -6.86 -2.85 3.65
N GLY A 94 -6.06 -1.85 4.01
CA GLY A 94 -5.05 -2.01 5.06
C GLY A 94 -5.66 -2.30 6.44
N ASN A 95 -6.71 -1.57 6.81
CA ASN A 95 -7.45 -1.86 8.04
C ASN A 95 -8.12 -3.23 7.99
N LEU A 96 -8.71 -3.60 6.84
CA LEU A 96 -9.34 -4.90 6.64
C LEU A 96 -8.33 -6.05 6.78
N GLY A 97 -7.14 -5.90 6.19
CA GLY A 97 -6.05 -6.87 6.35
C GLY A 97 -5.67 -7.07 7.82
N TYR A 98 -5.57 -5.99 8.58
CA TYR A 98 -5.29 -6.06 10.01
C TYR A 98 -6.41 -6.72 10.81
N MET A 99 -7.66 -6.32 10.59
CA MET A 99 -8.83 -6.90 11.27
C MET A 99 -9.01 -8.39 10.95
N LEU A 100 -8.74 -8.82 9.72
CA LEU A 100 -8.75 -10.23 9.36
C LEU A 100 -7.61 -10.99 10.06
N GLY A 101 -6.42 -10.41 10.13
CA GLY A 101 -5.31 -10.96 10.91
C GLY A 101 -5.68 -11.16 12.39
N HIS A 102 -6.28 -10.13 13.00
CA HIS A 102 -6.80 -10.18 14.37
C HIS A 102 -7.85 -11.29 14.54
N HIS A 103 -8.83 -11.35 13.63
CA HIS A 103 -9.87 -12.39 13.63
C HIS A 103 -9.27 -13.81 13.59
N TRP A 104 -8.27 -14.04 12.74
CA TRP A 104 -7.60 -15.34 12.64
C TRP A 104 -6.79 -15.67 13.88
N TYR A 105 -6.07 -14.72 14.48
CA TYR A 105 -5.36 -14.97 15.74
C TYR A 105 -6.29 -15.36 16.89
N ARG A 106 -7.46 -14.72 16.99
CA ARG A 106 -8.49 -15.07 17.98
C ARG A 106 -9.04 -16.49 17.79
N LYS A 107 -9.07 -16.98 16.55
CA LYS A 107 -9.47 -18.36 16.23
C LYS A 107 -8.32 -19.37 16.27
N GLY A 108 -7.12 -18.98 16.74
CA GLY A 108 -5.93 -19.85 16.74
C GLY A 108 -5.41 -20.19 15.34
N LYS A 109 -5.84 -19.45 14.32
CA LYS A 109 -5.54 -19.67 12.90
C LYS A 109 -4.28 -18.91 12.46
N ASP A 110 -3.20 -18.99 13.24
CA ASP A 110 -1.97 -18.21 13.02
C ASP A 110 -1.39 -18.31 11.60
N LYS A 111 -1.45 -19.51 11.00
CA LYS A 111 -0.93 -19.77 9.64
C LYS A 111 -1.66 -18.94 8.57
N TRP A 112 -2.95 -18.65 8.77
CA TRP A 112 -3.74 -17.88 7.81
C TRP A 112 -3.28 -16.44 7.71
N VAL A 113 -2.82 -15.84 8.82
CA VAL A 113 -2.23 -14.49 8.80
C VAL A 113 -0.96 -14.48 7.94
N VAL A 114 -0.10 -15.49 8.11
CA VAL A 114 1.14 -15.63 7.32
C VAL A 114 0.82 -15.83 5.83
N TYR A 115 -0.14 -16.71 5.49
CA TYR A 115 -0.57 -16.90 4.11
C TYR A 115 -1.17 -15.63 3.51
N GLY A 116 -1.98 -14.90 4.29
CA GLY A 116 -2.52 -13.60 3.88
C GLY A 116 -1.43 -12.59 3.55
N SER A 117 -0.39 -12.49 4.38
CA SER A 117 0.78 -11.65 4.10
C SER A 117 1.52 -12.07 2.83
N ILE A 118 1.81 -13.36 2.67
CA ILE A 118 2.55 -13.88 1.51
C ILE A 118 1.75 -13.64 0.22
N ILE A 119 0.47 -13.97 0.21
CA ILE A 119 -0.41 -13.75 -0.95
C ILE A 119 -0.48 -12.26 -1.28
N GLY A 120 -0.65 -11.40 -0.27
CA GLY A 120 -0.65 -9.96 -0.46
C GLY A 120 0.65 -9.45 -1.10
N ILE A 121 1.81 -9.90 -0.62
CA ILE A 121 3.12 -9.57 -1.20
C ILE A 121 3.23 -10.06 -2.65
N ILE A 122 2.84 -11.32 -2.93
CA ILE A 122 2.87 -11.86 -4.29
C ILE A 122 2.00 -11.02 -5.22
N LEU A 123 0.76 -10.71 -4.83
CA LEU A 123 -0.15 -9.89 -5.62
C LEU A 123 0.34 -8.46 -5.82
N THR A 124 1.08 -7.91 -4.85
CA THR A 124 1.74 -6.60 -4.96
C THR A 124 2.80 -6.62 -6.05
N PHE A 125 3.62 -7.68 -6.11
CA PHE A 125 4.73 -7.76 -7.07
C PHE A 125 4.35 -8.36 -8.43
N LEU A 126 3.23 -9.07 -8.52
CA LEU A 126 2.77 -9.74 -9.74
C LEU A 126 2.71 -8.80 -10.97
N PRO A 127 2.20 -7.56 -10.86
CA PRO A 127 2.18 -6.65 -12.02
C PRO A 127 3.57 -6.36 -12.58
N PHE A 128 4.61 -6.25 -11.74
CA PHE A 128 5.99 -6.02 -12.17
C PHE A 128 6.56 -7.22 -12.94
N ILE A 129 6.08 -8.43 -12.67
CA ILE A 129 6.50 -9.63 -13.37
C ILE A 129 5.77 -9.74 -14.72
N VAL A 130 4.44 -9.57 -14.72
CA VAL A 130 3.61 -9.77 -15.92
C VAL A 130 3.86 -8.70 -16.99
N LYS A 131 4.15 -7.46 -16.58
CA LYS A 131 4.35 -6.32 -17.49
C LYS A 131 5.72 -5.65 -17.29
N TYR A 132 6.76 -6.45 -17.01
CA TYR A 132 8.10 -5.96 -16.65
C TYR A 132 8.61 -4.79 -17.50
N GLY A 133 8.60 -4.93 -18.83
CA GLY A 133 9.12 -3.88 -19.72
C GLY A 133 8.37 -2.55 -19.66
N VAL A 134 7.08 -2.59 -19.30
CA VAL A 134 6.22 -1.38 -19.22
C VAL A 134 6.60 -0.59 -17.97
N TRP A 135 6.76 -1.24 -16.81
CA TRP A 135 7.06 -0.57 -15.52
C TRP A 135 8.36 0.23 -15.49
N TRP A 136 9.32 -0.12 -16.35
CA TRP A 136 10.59 0.60 -16.51
C TRP A 136 10.50 1.81 -17.43
N LYS A 137 9.30 2.15 -17.89
CA LYS A 137 9.02 3.30 -18.76
C LYS A 137 8.04 4.25 -18.09
N VAL A 138 8.31 5.53 -18.23
CA VAL A 138 7.42 6.62 -17.82
C VAL A 138 6.78 7.19 -19.07
N GLY A 139 5.48 6.98 -19.21
CA GLY A 139 4.70 7.34 -20.38
C GLY A 139 3.34 6.68 -20.34
N THR A 140 2.42 7.17 -21.17
CA THR A 140 1.08 6.58 -21.30
C THR A 140 1.16 5.16 -21.83
N TYR A 141 0.12 4.35 -21.62
CA TYR A 141 0.10 2.97 -22.12
C TYR A 141 0.30 2.94 -23.66
N ALA A 142 -0.35 3.85 -24.38
CA ALA A 142 -0.24 3.97 -25.84
C ALA A 142 1.17 4.42 -26.28
N GLU A 143 1.79 5.37 -25.59
CA GLU A 143 3.17 5.79 -25.88
C GLU A 143 4.17 4.66 -25.68
N VAL A 144 4.02 3.88 -24.61
CA VAL A 144 4.92 2.76 -24.31
C VAL A 144 4.71 1.62 -25.30
N GLU A 145 3.47 1.30 -25.68
CA GLU A 145 3.19 0.31 -26.74
C GLU A 145 3.72 0.73 -28.12
N ALA A 146 3.73 2.03 -28.42
CA ALA A 146 4.33 2.58 -29.63
C ALA A 146 5.88 2.61 -29.60
N GLY A 147 6.52 2.10 -28.55
CA GLY A 147 7.98 2.08 -28.39
C GLY A 147 8.58 3.37 -27.82
N GLY A 148 7.73 4.31 -27.37
CA GLY A 148 8.12 5.57 -26.74
C GLY A 148 8.38 5.47 -25.23
N GLY A 149 8.07 6.56 -24.52
CA GLY A 149 8.26 6.70 -23.07
C GLY A 149 9.70 6.94 -22.64
N THR A 150 9.87 7.73 -21.58
CA THR A 150 11.17 7.97 -20.95
C THR A 150 11.55 6.81 -20.03
N SER A 151 12.84 6.66 -19.74
CA SER A 151 13.29 5.59 -18.84
C SER A 151 12.90 5.92 -17.40
N PHE A 152 12.51 4.92 -16.63
CA PHE A 152 12.31 5.02 -15.17
C PHE A 152 13.52 5.64 -14.46
N PHE A 153 14.73 5.40 -14.95
CA PHE A 153 15.95 5.91 -14.34
C PHE A 153 16.27 7.37 -14.73
N GLN A 154 15.48 8.00 -15.60
CA GLN A 154 15.72 9.37 -16.02
C GLN A 154 15.19 10.38 -14.99
N PRO A 155 15.98 11.43 -14.67
CA PRO A 155 15.49 12.56 -13.91
C PRO A 155 14.38 13.33 -14.66
N PRO A 156 13.42 13.97 -13.96
CA PRO A 156 13.33 14.05 -12.50
C PRO A 156 12.55 12.90 -11.84
N PHE A 157 11.95 12.00 -12.63
CA PHE A 157 11.13 10.90 -12.12
C PHE A 157 11.90 10.03 -11.12
N PHE A 158 13.09 9.54 -11.48
CA PHE A 158 13.86 8.63 -10.61
C PHE A 158 14.18 9.24 -9.25
N HIS A 159 14.53 10.53 -9.21
CA HIS A 159 14.81 11.24 -7.96
C HIS A 159 13.56 11.38 -7.08
N GLY A 160 12.43 11.76 -7.67
CA GLY A 160 11.16 11.83 -6.96
C GLY A 160 10.74 10.47 -6.40
N TRP A 161 10.88 9.42 -7.21
CA TRP A 161 10.60 8.05 -6.80
C TRP A 161 11.50 7.59 -5.64
N LEU A 162 12.81 7.86 -5.69
CA LEU A 162 13.74 7.51 -4.61
C LEU A 162 13.38 8.21 -3.30
N VAL A 163 13.04 9.50 -3.35
CA VAL A 163 12.66 10.27 -2.16
C VAL A 163 11.40 9.70 -1.54
N VAL A 164 10.35 9.46 -2.33
CA VAL A 164 9.07 8.99 -1.81
C VAL A 164 9.14 7.55 -1.31
N MET A 165 9.90 6.67 -1.99
CA MET A 165 10.11 5.29 -1.54
C MET A 165 11.00 5.23 -0.29
N GLY A 166 12.02 6.08 -0.21
CA GLY A 166 12.83 6.23 0.99
C GLY A 166 11.98 6.66 2.20
N TYR A 167 11.14 7.68 2.02
CA TYR A 167 10.17 8.10 3.04
C TYR A 167 9.25 6.95 3.45
N PHE A 168 8.61 6.28 2.48
CA PHE A 168 7.72 5.16 2.73
C PHE A 168 8.40 4.05 3.53
N PHE A 169 9.61 3.65 3.13
CA PHE A 169 10.35 2.57 3.78
C PHE A 169 10.74 2.92 5.22
N ILE A 170 11.28 4.13 5.45
CA ILE A 170 11.65 4.61 6.78
C ILE A 170 10.41 4.64 7.69
N MET A 171 9.31 5.24 7.23
CA MET A 171 8.07 5.31 8.01
C MET A 171 7.48 3.93 8.30
N THR A 172 7.52 3.01 7.34
CA THR A 172 7.08 1.62 7.53
C THR A 172 7.89 0.94 8.63
N ILE A 173 9.22 1.05 8.59
CA ILE A 173 10.11 0.43 9.58
C ILE A 173 9.88 1.03 10.97
N LEU A 174 9.89 2.36 11.09
CA LEU A 174 9.71 3.03 12.38
C LEU A 174 8.37 2.68 13.01
N THR A 175 7.30 2.69 12.21
CA THR A 175 5.96 2.33 12.66
C THR A 175 5.89 0.83 13.00
N GLY A 176 6.51 -0.05 12.21
CA GLY A 176 6.59 -1.49 12.49
C GLY A 176 7.32 -1.81 13.80
N ILE A 177 8.46 -1.16 14.06
CA ILE A 177 9.19 -1.29 15.33
C ILE A 177 8.32 -0.81 16.49
N TRP A 178 7.64 0.33 16.34
CA TRP A 178 6.73 0.84 17.36
C TRP A 178 5.56 -0.11 17.61
N PHE A 179 4.98 -0.69 16.55
CA PHE A 179 3.89 -1.68 16.65
C PHE A 179 4.33 -2.94 17.38
N LYS A 180 5.51 -3.47 17.05
CA LYS A 180 6.05 -4.66 17.72
C LYS A 180 6.25 -4.40 19.21
N LYS A 181 6.94 -3.30 19.56
CA LYS A 181 7.19 -2.93 20.97
C LYS A 181 5.88 -2.70 21.74
N THR A 182 4.94 -1.99 21.14
CA THR A 182 3.66 -1.65 21.79
C THR A 182 2.78 -2.90 21.93
N GLY A 183 2.70 -3.72 20.88
CA GLY A 183 1.99 -4.99 20.89
C GLY A 183 2.54 -5.98 21.92
N ASP A 184 3.86 -6.06 22.07
CA ASP A 184 4.47 -6.90 23.11
C ASP A 184 4.13 -6.39 24.52
N ARG A 185 4.21 -5.07 24.74
CA ARG A 185 3.86 -4.45 26.04
C ARG A 185 2.38 -4.65 26.39
N LEU A 186 1.48 -4.50 25.41
CA LEU A 186 0.04 -4.67 25.62
C LEU A 186 -0.36 -6.14 25.74
N GLY A 187 0.42 -7.06 25.16
CA GLY A 187 0.16 -8.49 25.18
C GLY A 187 0.49 -9.20 26.49
N GLY A 188 0.90 -8.48 27.54
CA GLY A 188 1.29 -9.05 28.83
C GLY A 188 2.63 -9.81 28.77
N PRO A 189 3.11 -10.38 29.90
CA PRO A 189 4.24 -11.31 29.93
C PRO A 189 4.00 -12.59 29.13
#